data_AF-A0A2P2LNS8-F1
#
_entry.id   AF-A0A2P2LNS8-F1
#
_cell.length_a   1.000
_cell.length_b   1.000
_cell.length_c   1.000
_cell.angle_alpha   90.00
_cell.angle_beta   90.00
_cell.angle_gamma   90.00
#
_symmetry.space_group_name_H-M   'P 1'
#
loop_
_entity.id
_entity.type
_entity.pdbx_description
1 polymer ?
#
loop_
_entity_poly.entity_id
_entity_poly.type
_entity_poly.pdbx_seq_one_letter_code
_entity_poly.pdbx_strand_id
1 'polypeptide(L)'
;MALSFSINAAIRPQYQGKVGHGNKRFPDSIRNLVKTAGVPSLVSAPQESLKKGNWVKLICGASFEDVVDIRNLSLVYTLAGVDCIDCAADAAVVTAVNEGIEVAREIVNIRRPWVMISVNDDEDLHFRKAEFDPEDCPLDCSKPCEIVCPANAILLQKDKSTAKFSSDTNTLHGGVITERCYGCGRCIPVCPYDKISGWFPFLLCYSFAAFLAVHFVLFHGEYCQPCMSSLQLVLTCSH
;
A
#
# COMPACT_ATOMS: atom_id res chain seq x y z
N MET A 1 -10.45 -10.55 31.85
CA MET A 1 -10.91 -11.65 30.96
C MET A 1 -10.44 -11.30 29.56
N ALA A 2 -9.49 -12.06 29.02
CA ALA A 2 -8.89 -11.79 27.71
C ALA A 2 -9.78 -12.40 26.62
N LEU A 3 -10.28 -11.58 25.70
CA LEU A 3 -11.00 -12.04 24.51
C LEU A 3 -9.97 -12.30 23.41
N SER A 4 -9.64 -13.58 23.20
CA SER A 4 -8.87 -14.03 22.05
C SER A 4 -9.76 -14.00 20.81
N PHE A 5 -9.53 -13.05 19.89
CA PHE A 5 -10.11 -13.13 18.56
C PHE A 5 -9.15 -13.93 17.66
N SER A 6 -9.50 -15.19 17.41
CA SER A 6 -8.83 -16.00 16.38
C SER A 6 -9.42 -15.63 15.02
N ILE A 7 -8.65 -14.96 14.17
CA ILE A 7 -9.02 -14.71 12.77
C ILE A 7 -8.75 -16.00 11.98
N ASN A 8 -9.78 -16.83 11.82
CA ASN A 8 -9.72 -17.96 10.88
C ASN A 8 -10.04 -17.45 9.47
N ALA A 9 -9.01 -16.99 8.75
CA ALA A 9 -9.09 -16.78 7.31
C ALA A 9 -8.97 -18.13 6.58
N ALA A 10 -10.00 -18.98 6.68
CA ALA A 10 -10.07 -20.22 5.92
C ALA A 10 -10.65 -19.94 4.52
N ILE A 11 -9.82 -19.40 3.62
CA ILE A 11 -10.14 -19.43 2.19
C ILE A 11 -9.82 -20.84 1.69
N ARG A 12 -10.86 -21.63 1.38
CA ARG A 12 -10.68 -22.93 0.72
C ARG A 12 -10.04 -22.73 -0.66
N PRO A 13 -8.94 -23.41 -0.99
CA PRO A 13 -8.32 -23.26 -2.30
C PRO A 13 -9.11 -24.10 -3.32
N GLN A 14 -10.01 -23.47 -4.05
CA GLN A 14 -10.54 -24.04 -5.29
C GLN A 14 -10.64 -22.96 -6.35
N TYR A 15 -9.53 -22.65 -7.01
CA TYR A 15 -9.51 -22.48 -8.47
C TYR A 15 -8.07 -22.31 -8.98
N GLN A 16 -7.54 -23.33 -9.65
CA GLN A 16 -6.37 -23.18 -10.53
C GLN A 16 -6.87 -22.98 -11.96
N GLY A 17 -7.09 -21.73 -12.35
CA GLY A 17 -7.41 -21.36 -13.73
C GLY A 17 -6.19 -20.78 -14.44
N LYS A 18 -5.65 -21.48 -15.45
CA LYS A 18 -4.64 -20.93 -16.36
C LYS A 18 -5.27 -19.85 -17.24
N VAL A 19 -4.82 -18.60 -17.11
CA VAL A 19 -5.26 -17.49 -17.98
C VAL A 19 -4.27 -17.31 -19.13
N GLY A 20 -4.70 -17.65 -20.35
CA GLY A 20 -3.95 -17.44 -21.57
C GLY A 20 -4.03 -15.98 -22.06
N HIS A 21 -2.92 -15.49 -22.60
CA HIS A 21 -2.71 -14.12 -23.07
C HIS A 21 -3.52 -13.84 -24.35
N GLY A 22 -4.52 -12.93 -24.28
CA GLY A 22 -5.37 -12.57 -25.42
C GLY A 22 -6.17 -11.28 -25.18
N ASN A 23 -5.69 -10.19 -25.77
CA ASN A 23 -5.92 -8.78 -25.40
C ASN A 23 -7.31 -8.17 -25.74
N LYS A 24 -8.39 -8.98 -25.79
CA LYS A 24 -9.79 -8.50 -25.91
C LYS A 24 -10.80 -9.24 -25.05
N ARG A 25 -10.42 -10.38 -24.44
CA ARG A 25 -11.31 -11.22 -23.60
C ARG A 25 -11.16 -10.98 -22.11
N PHE A 26 -10.15 -10.21 -21.70
CA PHE A 26 -9.81 -10.06 -20.28
C PHE A 26 -10.93 -9.37 -19.47
N PRO A 27 -11.50 -8.23 -19.90
CA PRO A 27 -12.58 -7.59 -19.14
C PRO A 27 -13.83 -8.47 -19.03
N ASP A 28 -14.19 -9.18 -20.10
CA ASP A 28 -15.34 -10.10 -20.10
C ASP A 28 -15.09 -11.31 -19.20
N SER A 29 -13.87 -11.84 -19.19
CA SER A 29 -13.48 -12.95 -18.30
C SER A 29 -13.56 -12.54 -16.84
N ILE A 30 -13.08 -11.35 -16.48
CA ILE A 30 -13.18 -10.82 -15.11
C ILE A 30 -14.65 -10.58 -14.76
N ARG A 31 -15.43 -9.94 -15.64
CA ARG A 31 -16.86 -9.73 -15.43
C ARG A 31 -17.61 -11.04 -15.18
N ASN A 32 -17.31 -12.08 -15.96
CA ASN A 32 -17.92 -13.40 -15.80
C ASN A 32 -17.48 -14.08 -14.49
N LEU A 33 -16.20 -13.96 -14.11
CA LEU A 33 -15.70 -14.48 -12.83
C LEU A 33 -16.41 -13.81 -11.64
N VAL A 34 -16.49 -12.48 -11.67
CA VAL A 34 -17.15 -11.69 -10.63
C VAL A 34 -18.64 -12.04 -10.52
N LYS A 35 -19.33 -12.21 -11.65
CA LYS A 35 -20.73 -12.68 -11.69
C LYS A 35 -20.89 -14.10 -11.12
N THR A 36 -19.93 -14.99 -11.37
CA THR A 36 -20.00 -16.39 -10.95
C THR A 36 -19.67 -16.55 -9.46
N ALA A 37 -18.68 -15.82 -8.96
CA ALA A 37 -18.29 -15.86 -7.55
C ALA A 37 -19.32 -15.16 -6.64
N GLY A 38 -20.07 -14.20 -7.18
CA GLY A 38 -20.93 -13.31 -6.40
C GLY A 38 -20.10 -12.32 -5.60
N VAL A 39 -20.42 -11.02 -5.68
CA VAL A 39 -19.79 -10.00 -4.84
C VAL A 39 -20.73 -9.66 -3.70
N PRO A 40 -20.37 -9.95 -2.43
CA PRO A 40 -21.24 -9.67 -1.28
C PRO A 40 -21.67 -8.20 -1.17
N SER A 41 -20.85 -7.26 -1.66
CA SER A 41 -21.08 -5.82 -1.46
C SER A 41 -21.99 -5.13 -2.49
N LEU A 42 -22.61 -5.89 -3.41
CA LEU A 42 -23.63 -5.35 -4.31
C LEU A 42 -24.86 -4.77 -3.57
N VAL A 43 -25.04 -5.04 -2.27
CA VAL A 43 -26.31 -4.81 -1.57
C VAL A 43 -26.27 -3.76 -0.44
N SER A 44 -25.13 -3.48 0.18
CA SER A 44 -25.05 -2.53 1.32
C SER A 44 -24.00 -1.44 1.14
N ALA A 45 -24.41 -0.19 1.36
CA ALA A 45 -23.52 0.97 1.39
C ALA A 45 -22.49 0.86 2.53
N PRO A 46 -21.28 1.46 2.42
CA PRO A 46 -20.24 1.38 3.46
C PRO A 46 -20.74 1.75 4.87
N GLN A 47 -21.62 2.76 4.96
CA GLN A 47 -22.30 3.18 6.19
C GLN A 47 -23.08 2.04 6.86
N GLU A 48 -23.77 1.21 6.08
CA GLU A 48 -24.56 0.09 6.59
C GLU A 48 -23.68 -1.08 7.00
N SER A 49 -22.60 -1.36 6.24
CA SER A 49 -21.59 -2.35 6.63
C SER A 49 -20.94 -1.97 7.97
N LEU A 50 -20.64 -0.68 8.17
CA LEU A 50 -20.11 -0.14 9.41
C LEU A 50 -21.08 -0.32 10.59
N LYS A 51 -22.35 0.06 10.43
CA LYS A 51 -23.38 -0.13 11.47
C LYS A 51 -23.60 -1.61 11.84
N LYS A 52 -23.50 -2.52 10.86
CA LYS A 52 -23.71 -3.96 11.05
C LYS A 52 -22.47 -4.70 11.57
N GLY A 53 -21.32 -4.03 11.66
CA GLY A 53 -20.07 -4.64 12.12
C GLY A 53 -19.38 -5.55 11.08
N ASN A 54 -19.76 -5.47 9.81
CA ASN A 54 -19.21 -6.28 8.72
C ASN A 54 -18.35 -5.45 7.75
N TRP A 55 -17.78 -4.34 8.25
CA TRP A 55 -17.03 -3.39 7.44
C TRP A 55 -15.65 -3.90 7.09
N VAL A 56 -15.27 -3.78 5.81
CA VAL A 56 -13.96 -4.20 5.30
C VAL A 56 -13.18 -2.99 4.80
N LYS A 57 -11.98 -2.79 5.36
CA LYS A 57 -11.03 -1.73 4.98
C LYS A 57 -9.79 -2.35 4.34
N LEU A 58 -9.41 -1.86 3.15
CA LEU A 58 -8.06 -2.06 2.61
C LEU A 58 -7.14 -1.00 3.21
N ILE A 59 -6.04 -1.42 3.84
CA ILE A 59 -5.07 -0.53 4.49
C ILE A 59 -3.80 -0.49 3.62
N CYS A 60 -3.62 0.58 2.84
CA CYS A 60 -2.32 0.88 2.23
C CYS A 60 -1.44 1.73 3.16
N GLY A 61 -2.05 2.40 4.15
CA GLY A 61 -1.33 3.16 5.17
C GLY A 61 -0.80 4.52 4.69
N ALA A 62 -0.17 5.26 5.61
CA ALA A 62 0.28 6.63 5.39
C ALA A 62 1.58 6.76 4.58
N SER A 63 2.36 5.68 4.44
CA SER A 63 3.74 5.73 3.89
C SER A 63 3.97 4.87 2.64
N PHE A 64 2.97 4.11 2.20
CA PHE A 64 3.05 3.36 0.94
C PHE A 64 2.57 4.25 -0.21
N GLU A 65 3.46 4.50 -1.16
CA GLU A 65 3.32 5.53 -2.19
C GLU A 65 3.56 4.97 -3.61
N ASP A 66 3.72 3.65 -3.76
CA ASP A 66 3.79 3.01 -5.09
C ASP A 66 2.43 3.12 -5.80
N VAL A 67 2.29 4.15 -6.62
CA VAL A 67 1.05 4.47 -7.34
C VAL A 67 0.58 3.33 -8.26
N VAL A 68 1.49 2.51 -8.80
CA VAL A 68 1.12 1.40 -9.69
C VAL A 68 0.45 0.29 -8.88
N ASP A 69 1.09 -0.11 -7.78
CA ASP A 69 0.55 -1.14 -6.90
C ASP A 69 -0.74 -0.66 -6.21
N ILE A 70 -0.78 0.59 -5.75
CA ILE A 70 -1.97 1.19 -5.11
C ILE A 70 -3.16 1.22 -6.07
N ARG A 71 -2.95 1.61 -7.33
CA ARG A 71 -4.02 1.58 -8.36
C ARG A 71 -4.55 0.16 -8.56
N ASN A 72 -3.65 -0.82 -8.68
CA ASN A 72 -4.03 -2.22 -8.90
C ASN A 72 -4.73 -2.83 -7.68
N LEU A 73 -4.25 -2.56 -6.47
CA LEU A 73 -4.91 -2.95 -5.22
C LEU A 73 -6.29 -2.33 -5.12
N SER A 74 -6.42 -1.03 -5.41
CA SER A 74 -7.71 -0.32 -5.37
C SER A 74 -8.71 -0.91 -6.34
N LEU A 75 -8.29 -1.26 -7.56
CA LEU A 75 -9.10 -1.98 -8.55
C LEU A 75 -9.57 -3.34 -8.01
N VAL A 76 -8.64 -4.20 -7.59
CA VAL A 76 -8.96 -5.58 -7.16
C VAL A 76 -9.85 -5.59 -5.91
N TYR A 77 -9.55 -4.75 -4.91
CA TYR A 77 -10.34 -4.70 -3.68
C TYR A 77 -11.69 -4.01 -3.88
N THR A 78 -11.79 -3.05 -4.81
CA THR A 78 -13.10 -2.54 -5.22
C THR A 78 -13.95 -3.64 -5.86
N LEU A 79 -13.38 -4.44 -6.78
CA LEU A 79 -14.06 -5.60 -7.37
C LEU A 79 -14.46 -6.65 -6.33
N ALA A 80 -13.67 -6.80 -5.26
CA ALA A 80 -13.99 -7.67 -4.13
C ALA A 80 -15.06 -7.09 -3.19
N GLY A 81 -15.42 -5.82 -3.36
CA GLY A 81 -16.47 -5.16 -2.61
C GLY A 81 -16.05 -4.51 -1.30
N VAL A 82 -14.80 -4.06 -1.18
CA VAL A 82 -14.30 -3.34 -0.01
C VAL A 82 -15.20 -2.14 0.34
N ASP A 83 -15.34 -1.82 1.62
CA ASP A 83 -16.13 -0.65 2.07
C ASP A 83 -15.31 0.63 2.09
N CYS A 84 -14.00 0.52 2.36
CA CYS A 84 -13.09 1.65 2.43
C CYS A 84 -11.68 1.28 1.94
N ILE A 85 -11.05 2.18 1.18
CA ILE A 85 -9.64 2.11 0.81
C ILE A 85 -8.92 3.25 1.50
N ASP A 86 -7.84 2.92 2.19
CA ASP A 86 -7.00 3.86 2.90
C ASP A 86 -5.64 4.01 2.24
N CYS A 87 -5.17 5.24 2.07
CA CYS A 87 -3.93 5.56 1.37
C CYS A 87 -3.22 6.79 1.92
N ALA A 88 -1.95 6.97 1.52
CA ALA A 88 -1.13 8.10 1.91
C ALA A 88 -1.72 9.45 1.46
N ALA A 89 -1.38 10.50 2.20
CA ALA A 89 -1.75 11.89 1.93
C ALA A 89 -0.92 12.52 0.80
N ASP A 90 -0.80 11.82 -0.32
CA ASP A 90 -0.13 12.29 -1.54
C ASP A 90 -1.12 12.38 -2.71
N ALA A 91 -1.06 13.46 -3.49
CA ALA A 91 -2.03 13.70 -4.55
C ALA A 91 -1.98 12.64 -5.68
N ALA A 92 -0.79 12.12 -6.01
CA ALA A 92 -0.64 11.07 -7.00
C ALA A 92 -1.19 9.74 -6.47
N VAL A 93 -0.97 9.44 -5.19
CA VAL A 93 -1.54 8.26 -4.51
C VAL A 93 -3.07 8.33 -4.50
N VAL A 94 -3.67 9.46 -4.11
CA VAL A 94 -5.13 9.65 -4.12
C VAL A 94 -5.70 9.49 -5.52
N THR A 95 -5.02 10.04 -6.53
CA THR A 95 -5.41 9.89 -7.94
C THR A 95 -5.39 8.42 -8.36
N ALA A 96 -4.33 7.68 -8.03
CA ALA A 96 -4.20 6.25 -8.32
C ALA A 96 -5.32 5.40 -7.68
N VAL A 97 -5.69 5.69 -6.43
CA VAL A 97 -6.83 5.04 -5.76
C VAL A 97 -8.12 5.29 -6.53
N ASN A 98 -8.40 6.56 -6.86
CA ASN A 98 -9.60 6.95 -7.58
C ASN A 98 -9.69 6.29 -8.97
N GLU A 99 -8.58 6.23 -9.71
CA GLU A 99 -8.51 5.54 -10.99
C GLU A 99 -8.83 4.04 -10.85
N GLY A 100 -8.23 3.36 -9.88
CA GLY A 100 -8.50 1.94 -9.64
C GLY A 100 -9.97 1.67 -9.33
N ILE A 101 -10.59 2.53 -8.51
CA ILE A 101 -12.03 2.47 -8.20
C ILE A 101 -12.88 2.64 -9.46
N GLU A 102 -12.62 3.67 -10.28
CA GLU A 102 -13.45 3.92 -11.46
C GLU A 102 -13.32 2.82 -12.51
N VAL A 103 -12.10 2.30 -12.73
CA VAL A 103 -11.91 1.13 -13.61
C VAL A 103 -12.70 -0.08 -13.12
N ALA A 104 -12.75 -0.33 -11.80
CA ALA A 104 -13.56 -1.43 -11.25
C ALA A 104 -15.05 -1.26 -11.56
N ARG A 105 -15.54 -0.02 -11.45
CA ARG A 105 -16.95 0.36 -11.71
C ARG A 105 -17.33 0.28 -13.19
N GLU A 106 -16.38 0.50 -14.09
CA GLU A 106 -16.56 0.28 -15.53
C GLU A 106 -16.69 -1.22 -15.87
N ILE A 107 -15.93 -2.08 -15.17
CA ILE A 107 -15.96 -3.53 -15.39
C ILE A 107 -17.26 -4.15 -14.87
N VAL A 108 -17.70 -3.77 -13.66
CA VAL A 108 -18.93 -4.25 -13.03
C VAL A 108 -19.61 -3.06 -12.35
N ASN A 109 -20.95 -2.99 -12.43
CA ASN A 109 -21.71 -2.00 -11.68
C ASN A 109 -21.66 -2.31 -10.17
N ILE A 110 -20.59 -1.85 -9.53
CA ILE A 110 -20.31 -2.01 -8.10
C ILE A 110 -20.36 -0.65 -7.41
N ARG A 111 -20.71 -0.67 -6.13
CA ARG A 111 -20.70 0.57 -5.34
C ARG A 111 -19.28 1.10 -5.19
N ARG A 112 -19.17 2.43 -5.05
CA ARG A 112 -17.91 3.09 -4.75
C ARG A 112 -17.57 2.88 -3.27
N PRO A 113 -16.35 2.40 -2.93
CA PRO A 113 -15.87 2.40 -1.55
C PRO A 113 -15.60 3.83 -1.10
N TRP A 114 -15.52 4.03 0.22
CA TRP A 114 -14.96 5.26 0.77
C TRP A 114 -13.47 5.32 0.53
N VAL A 115 -12.95 6.53 0.33
CA VAL A 115 -11.51 6.80 0.36
C VAL A 115 -11.20 7.48 1.67
N MET A 116 -10.24 6.91 2.40
CA MET A 116 -9.69 7.42 3.63
C MET A 116 -8.25 7.85 3.36
N ILE A 117 -7.89 9.08 3.76
CA ILE A 117 -6.51 9.54 3.68
C ILE A 117 -5.87 9.39 5.04
N SER A 118 -4.78 8.64 5.10
CA SER A 118 -3.93 8.54 6.28
C SER A 118 -2.82 9.58 6.21
N VAL A 119 -2.79 10.44 7.22
CA VAL A 119 -1.74 11.44 7.42
C VAL A 119 -0.81 10.91 8.51
N ASN A 120 0.49 10.91 8.20
CA ASN A 120 1.52 10.56 9.17
C ASN A 120 1.85 11.75 10.06
N ASP A 121 2.18 11.49 11.33
CA ASP A 121 2.81 12.45 12.24
C ASP A 121 4.32 12.20 12.21
N ASP A 122 5.09 13.28 12.14
CA ASP A 122 6.51 13.28 11.82
C ASP A 122 7.37 12.61 12.92
N GLU A 123 6.78 12.40 14.10
CA GLU A 123 7.41 11.76 15.26
C GLU A 123 7.09 10.25 15.38
N ASP A 124 6.21 9.70 14.54
CA ASP A 124 5.82 8.30 14.65
C ASP A 124 6.91 7.35 14.14
N LEU A 125 7.60 6.73 15.10
CA LEU A 125 8.66 5.75 14.88
C LEU A 125 8.26 4.59 13.97
N HIS A 126 6.96 4.28 13.85
CA HIS A 126 6.45 3.17 13.05
C HIS A 126 6.48 3.41 11.53
N PHE A 127 6.81 4.63 11.08
CA PHE A 127 6.83 4.99 9.66
C PHE A 127 8.21 5.39 9.11
N ARG A 128 9.28 5.05 9.84
CA ARG A 128 10.65 5.31 9.38
C ARG A 128 11.01 4.42 8.21
N LYS A 129 11.19 5.02 7.03
CA LYS A 129 11.62 4.30 5.82
C LYS A 129 13.07 3.88 5.98
N ALA A 130 13.40 2.68 5.51
CA ALA A 130 14.77 2.20 5.51
C ALA A 130 15.65 3.08 4.61
N GLU A 131 16.88 3.31 5.04
CA GLU A 131 17.92 4.02 4.30
C GLU A 131 19.27 3.33 4.53
N PHE A 132 20.06 3.23 3.47
CA PHE A 132 21.46 2.81 3.52
C PHE A 132 22.16 3.20 2.21
N ASP A 133 23.48 3.36 2.25
CA ASP A 133 24.29 3.54 1.05
C ASP A 133 24.59 2.15 0.42
N PRO A 134 24.17 1.88 -0.84
CA PRO A 134 24.42 0.61 -1.49
C PRO A 134 25.91 0.31 -1.69
N GLU A 135 26.76 1.34 -1.78
CA GLU A 135 28.22 1.21 -1.92
C GLU A 135 28.89 0.71 -0.64
N ASP A 136 28.25 0.96 0.51
CA ASP A 136 28.66 0.47 1.82
C ASP A 136 28.24 -0.98 2.09
N CYS A 137 27.44 -1.58 1.20
CA CYS A 137 26.97 -2.95 1.33
C CYS A 137 28.03 -3.94 0.80
N PRO A 138 28.50 -4.90 1.62
CA PRO A 138 29.50 -5.86 1.16
C PRO A 138 29.01 -6.72 -0.02
N LEU A 139 29.90 -6.94 -1.01
CA LEU A 139 29.60 -7.74 -2.20
C LEU A 139 29.27 -9.21 -1.89
N ASP A 140 29.85 -9.74 -0.83
CA ASP A 140 29.65 -11.09 -0.30
C ASP A 140 28.45 -11.21 0.64
N CYS A 141 27.77 -10.09 0.95
CA CYS A 141 26.54 -10.11 1.74
C CYS A 141 25.44 -10.92 1.04
N SER A 142 24.84 -11.85 1.78
CA SER A 142 23.72 -12.71 1.37
C SER A 142 22.39 -11.95 1.20
N LYS A 143 22.35 -10.66 1.57
CA LYS A 143 21.20 -9.74 1.44
C LYS A 143 19.91 -10.25 2.12
N PRO A 144 19.96 -10.61 3.42
CA PRO A 144 18.76 -11.01 4.15
C PRO A 144 17.71 -9.88 4.24
N CYS A 145 18.15 -8.62 4.18
CA CYS A 145 17.29 -7.44 4.15
C CYS A 145 16.36 -7.39 2.92
N GLU A 146 16.85 -7.82 1.74
CA GLU A 146 16.06 -7.92 0.52
C GLU A 146 14.98 -9.01 0.65
N ILE A 147 15.35 -10.16 1.21
CA ILE A 147 14.47 -11.33 1.38
C ILE A 147 13.34 -11.05 2.39
N VAL A 148 13.65 -10.36 3.50
CA VAL A 148 12.66 -10.11 4.55
C VAL A 148 11.72 -8.94 4.22
N CYS A 149 12.06 -8.12 3.22
CA CYS A 149 11.30 -6.93 2.89
C CYS A 149 9.95 -7.31 2.24
N PRO A 150 8.81 -7.14 2.92
CA PRO A 150 7.52 -7.59 2.40
C PRO A 150 7.05 -6.79 1.18
N ALA A 151 7.55 -5.57 1.02
CA ALA A 151 7.22 -4.70 -0.11
C ALA A 151 8.20 -4.83 -1.28
N ASN A 152 9.20 -5.71 -1.20
CA ASN A 152 10.31 -5.78 -2.16
C ASN A 152 10.92 -4.40 -2.44
N ALA A 153 11.03 -3.58 -1.39
CA ALA A 153 11.49 -2.20 -1.46
C ALA A 153 13.01 -2.07 -1.42
N ILE A 154 13.77 -3.17 -1.33
CA ILE A 154 15.23 -3.18 -1.36
C ILE A 154 15.63 -3.96 -2.61
N LEU A 155 16.38 -3.32 -3.50
CA LEU A 155 16.89 -3.96 -4.72
C LEU A 155 18.38 -3.69 -4.84
N LEU A 156 19.19 -4.74 -4.74
CA LEU A 156 20.65 -4.65 -4.83
C LEU A 156 21.16 -5.50 -5.98
N GLN A 157 21.65 -4.85 -7.04
CA GLN A 157 22.16 -5.52 -8.22
C GLN A 157 23.68 -5.61 -8.18
N LYS A 158 24.21 -6.82 -8.41
CA LYS A 158 25.61 -6.99 -8.74
C LYS A 158 25.79 -6.69 -10.22
N ASP A 159 26.67 -5.77 -10.55
CA ASP A 159 27.07 -5.58 -11.94
C ASP A 159 27.65 -6.87 -12.51
N LYS A 160 26.91 -7.49 -13.42
CA LYS A 160 27.44 -8.49 -14.33
C LYS A 160 27.93 -7.75 -15.57
N SER A 161 28.95 -6.91 -15.44
CA SER A 161 29.49 -6.17 -16.58
C SER A 161 30.03 -7.16 -17.63
N THR A 162 29.24 -7.36 -18.69
CA THR A 162 29.69 -7.97 -19.95
C THR A 162 30.24 -6.89 -20.90
N ALA A 163 30.33 -5.65 -20.44
CA ALA A 163 30.95 -4.55 -21.17
C ALA A 163 32.41 -4.40 -20.73
N LYS A 164 33.32 -5.01 -21.50
CA LYS A 164 34.71 -4.56 -21.58
C LYS A 164 34.68 -3.05 -21.88
N PHE A 165 35.47 -2.25 -21.16
CA PHE A 165 35.62 -0.79 -21.25
C PHE A 165 34.79 0.03 -20.24
N SER A 166 35.15 -0.01 -18.94
CA SER A 166 35.62 1.16 -18.16
C SER A 166 35.58 0.89 -16.64
N SER A 167 36.71 1.17 -15.97
CA SER A 167 37.00 1.24 -14.51
C SER A 167 36.62 0.07 -13.59
N ASP A 168 37.66 -0.47 -12.94
CA ASP A 168 37.64 -1.44 -11.83
C ASP A 168 36.89 -0.92 -10.58
N THR A 169 35.57 -0.82 -10.62
CA THR A 169 34.76 -0.61 -9.42
C THR A 169 33.78 -1.76 -9.28
N ASN A 170 34.13 -2.71 -8.41
CA ASN A 170 33.31 -3.85 -8.05
C ASN A 170 32.23 -3.35 -7.06
N THR A 171 31.31 -2.51 -7.54
CA THR A 171 30.37 -1.73 -6.73
C THR A 171 28.95 -2.31 -6.83
N LEU A 172 28.18 -2.19 -5.74
CA LEU A 172 26.79 -2.65 -5.69
C LEU A 172 25.88 -1.47 -6.03
N HIS A 173 25.04 -1.62 -7.04
CA HIS A 173 24.10 -0.58 -7.44
C HIS A 173 22.66 -0.91 -6.99
N GLY A 174 21.87 0.13 -6.76
CA GLY A 174 20.48 0.03 -6.32
C GLY A 174 20.24 0.74 -4.99
N GLY A 175 19.46 0.13 -4.09
CA GLY A 175 19.13 0.70 -2.78
C GLY A 175 17.68 0.47 -2.38
N VAL A 176 17.15 1.39 -1.58
CA VAL A 176 15.75 1.38 -1.15
C VAL A 176 14.89 2.12 -2.17
N ILE A 177 13.82 1.49 -2.64
CA ILE A 177 12.73 2.11 -3.40
C ILE A 177 11.80 2.77 -2.39
N THR A 178 11.99 4.07 -2.18
CA THR A 178 11.34 4.86 -1.13
C THR A 178 9.82 4.76 -1.17
N GLU A 179 9.22 4.74 -2.36
CA GLU A 179 7.78 4.72 -2.56
C GLU A 179 7.15 3.39 -2.10
N ARG A 180 7.91 2.29 -2.14
CA ARG A 180 7.49 0.97 -1.68
C ARG A 180 7.75 0.74 -0.20
N CYS A 181 8.77 1.39 0.34
CA CYS A 181 9.17 1.22 1.72
C CYS A 181 8.16 1.90 2.64
N TYR A 182 7.27 1.13 3.28
CA TYR A 182 6.29 1.65 4.23
C TYR A 182 6.79 1.67 5.69
N GLY A 183 8.08 1.45 5.93
CA GLY A 183 8.69 1.62 7.24
C GLY A 183 8.51 0.47 8.25
N CYS A 184 8.24 -0.76 7.80
CA CYS A 184 8.03 -1.91 8.70
C CYS A 184 9.21 -2.30 9.62
N GLY A 185 10.41 -1.75 9.40
CA GLY A 185 11.61 -2.00 10.21
C GLY A 185 12.21 -3.41 10.12
N ARG A 186 11.60 -4.37 9.40
CA ARG A 186 12.04 -5.78 9.38
C ARG A 186 13.46 -5.99 8.83
N CYS A 187 13.92 -5.10 7.95
CA CYS A 187 15.24 -5.16 7.34
C CYS A 187 16.37 -4.76 8.29
N ILE A 188 16.09 -3.95 9.31
CA ILE A 188 17.08 -3.41 10.26
C ILE A 188 17.73 -4.54 11.08
N PRO A 189 16.98 -5.35 11.86
CA PRO A 189 17.59 -6.34 12.76
C PRO A 189 18.22 -7.54 12.03
N VAL A 190 17.98 -7.72 10.72
CA VAL A 190 18.53 -8.83 9.95
C VAL A 190 19.79 -8.46 9.19
N CYS A 191 20.17 -7.18 9.11
CA CYS A 191 21.38 -6.75 8.42
C CYS A 191 22.61 -7.15 9.23
N PRO A 192 23.48 -8.06 8.74
CA PRO A 192 24.60 -8.57 9.54
C PRO A 192 25.74 -7.55 9.73
N TYR A 193 25.65 -6.39 9.09
CA TYR A 193 26.66 -5.33 9.13
C TYR A 193 26.11 -4.03 9.75
N ASP A 194 24.87 -4.03 10.26
CA ASP A 194 24.23 -2.87 10.89
C ASP A 194 24.24 -1.59 10.03
N LYS A 195 24.19 -1.74 8.70
CA LYS A 195 24.27 -0.64 7.72
C LYS A 195 22.94 0.05 7.41
N ILE A 196 21.82 -0.44 7.94
CA ILE A 196 20.48 0.08 7.62
C ILE A 196 19.96 0.90 8.80
N SER A 197 19.59 2.15 8.52
CA SER A 197 18.91 3.04 9.46
C SER A 197 17.47 3.31 9.03
N GLY A 198 16.66 3.82 9.95
CA GLY A 198 15.34 4.35 9.64
C GLY A 198 15.41 5.88 9.54
N TRP A 199 14.88 6.43 8.44
CA TRP A 199 14.79 7.86 8.18
C TRP A 199 13.32 8.31 8.08
N PHE A 200 13.05 9.54 8.51
CA PHE A 200 11.75 10.17 8.39
C PHE A 200 11.66 10.91 7.06
N PRO A 201 10.75 10.54 6.15
CA PRO A 201 10.41 11.41 5.05
C PRO A 201 9.85 12.70 5.63
N PHE A 202 10.57 13.82 5.41
CA PHE A 202 10.06 15.15 5.72
C PHE A 202 8.69 15.30 5.07
N LEU A 203 7.63 15.30 5.88
CA LEU A 203 6.29 15.54 5.38
C LEU A 203 6.19 17.03 5.08
N LEU A 204 6.46 17.39 3.82
CA LEU A 204 6.03 18.69 3.32
C LEU A 204 4.50 18.67 3.29
N CYS A 205 3.90 19.23 4.34
CA CYS A 205 2.48 19.49 4.46
C CYS A 205 2.04 20.39 3.30
N TYR A 206 1.74 19.81 2.13
CA TYR A 206 1.32 20.53 0.93
C TYR A 206 -0.20 20.44 0.71
N SER A 207 -0.76 21.64 0.57
CA SER A 207 -2.03 22.05 -0.05
C SER A 207 -3.26 21.15 0.10
N PHE A 208 -4.13 21.55 1.03
CA PHE A 208 -5.47 20.97 1.30
C PHE A 208 -6.40 20.83 0.09
N ALA A 209 -6.12 21.53 -1.02
CA ALA A 209 -7.01 21.59 -2.18
C ALA A 209 -7.22 20.22 -2.86
N ALA A 210 -6.24 19.30 -2.79
CA ALA A 210 -6.37 17.95 -3.36
C ALA A 210 -7.33 17.04 -2.57
N PHE A 211 -7.66 17.39 -1.32
CA PHE A 211 -8.43 16.54 -0.41
C PHE A 211 -9.93 16.86 -0.36
N LEU A 212 -10.41 17.81 -1.17
CA LEU A 212 -11.83 18.23 -1.20
C LEU A 212 -12.80 17.12 -1.66
N ALA A 213 -12.30 16.01 -2.20
CA ALA A 213 -13.11 14.86 -2.64
C ALA A 213 -13.07 13.65 -1.68
N VAL A 214 -12.46 13.79 -0.51
CA VAL A 214 -12.24 12.68 0.42
C VAL A 214 -13.37 12.58 1.45
N HIS A 215 -13.83 11.36 1.71
CA HIS A 215 -14.88 11.12 2.71
C HIS A 215 -14.35 11.10 4.16
N PHE A 216 -13.11 10.65 4.40
CA PHE A 216 -12.52 10.52 5.73
C PHE A 216 -11.02 10.84 5.72
N VAL A 217 -10.53 11.49 6.78
CA VAL A 217 -9.08 11.64 7.04
C VAL A 217 -8.79 10.99 8.39
N LEU A 218 -7.80 10.09 8.40
CA LEU A 218 -7.27 9.41 9.57
C LEU A 218 -5.91 10.03 9.89
N PHE A 219 -5.76 10.56 11.09
CA PHE A 219 -4.48 11.06 11.59
C PHE A 219 -3.85 10.00 12.50
N HIS A 220 -2.57 9.71 12.26
CA HIS A 220 -1.73 8.91 13.15
C HIS A 220 -0.86 9.89 13.95
N GLY A 221 -1.21 10.21 15.21
CA GLY A 221 -0.46 11.16 16.04
C GLY A 221 -1.32 11.98 17.01
N GLU A 222 -0.70 12.61 18.02
CA GLU A 222 -1.41 13.37 19.08
C GLU A 222 -1.67 14.85 18.73
N TYR A 223 -0.96 15.43 17.76
CA TYR A 223 -0.91 16.89 17.57
C TYR A 223 -1.10 17.36 16.12
N CYS A 224 -2.33 17.30 15.59
CA CYS A 224 -2.67 17.99 14.33
C CYS A 224 -3.92 18.87 14.45
N GLN A 225 -3.92 19.79 15.42
CA GLN A 225 -5.07 20.68 15.70
C GLN A 225 -5.37 21.81 14.66
N PRO A 226 -4.47 22.29 13.78
CA PRO A 226 -4.87 23.37 12.86
C PRO A 226 -5.73 22.92 11.67
N CYS A 227 -5.77 21.62 11.35
CA CYS A 227 -6.32 21.07 10.09
C CYS A 227 -7.86 20.83 10.10
N MET A 228 -8.56 21.28 11.15
CA MET A 228 -9.83 20.69 11.61
C MET A 228 -11.14 21.29 11.05
N SER A 229 -11.13 22.31 10.18
CA SER A 229 -12.34 23.10 9.92
C SER A 229 -13.24 22.67 8.74
N SER A 230 -12.85 21.69 7.91
CA SER A 230 -13.57 21.39 6.66
C SER A 230 -13.89 19.90 6.40
N LEU A 231 -13.65 18.99 7.34
CA LEU A 231 -13.72 17.53 7.11
C LEU A 231 -14.92 16.85 7.78
N GLN A 232 -15.54 15.92 7.06
CA GLN A 232 -16.88 15.40 7.35
C GLN A 232 -16.91 14.28 8.41
N LEU A 233 -15.75 13.69 8.75
CA LEU A 233 -15.51 12.92 9.98
C LEU A 233 -13.99 12.70 10.14
N VAL A 234 -13.43 13.09 11.28
CA VAL A 234 -12.03 12.80 11.64
C VAL A 234 -12.03 11.61 12.58
N LEU A 235 -11.33 10.54 12.23
CA LEU A 235 -11.01 9.46 13.15
C LEU A 235 -9.59 9.68 13.64
N THR A 236 -9.40 9.80 14.94
CA THR A 236 -8.08 9.85 15.58
C THR A 236 -7.79 8.48 16.15
N CYS A 237 -6.66 7.87 15.78
CA CYS A 237 -6.20 6.65 16.43
C CYS A 237 -5.38 7.06 17.67
N SER A 238 -5.98 6.97 18.86
CA SER A 238 -5.22 7.09 20.11
C SER A 238 -4.50 5.77 20.36
N HIS A 239 -3.17 5.82 20.46
CA HIS A 239 -2.35 4.67 20.85
C HIS A 239 -2.31 4.49 22.37
#